data_AF-A0A383DM69-F1
#
_entry.id   AF-A0A383DM69-F1
#
_cell.length_a   1.000
_cell.length_b   1.000
_cell.length_c   1.000
_cell.angle_alpha   90.00
_cell.angle_beta   90.00
_cell.angle_gamma   90.00
#
_symmetry.space_group_name_H-M   'P 1'
#
loop_
_entity.id
_entity.type
_entity.pdbx_description
1 polymer ?
#
loop_
_entity_poly.entity_id
_entity_poly.type
_entity_poly.pdbx_seq_one_letter_code
_entity_poly.pdbx_strand_id
1 'polypeptide(L)'
;MLRACGLGAILVAFWLLLSGHYTGLLISLGVGSSALVVYLSIRMDVVDHEGVPLQVGGRCWLYLPWLLKEIFVANVAVAKIILHPKLPISP
;
A
#
# COMPACT_ATOMS: atom_id res chain seq x y z
N MET A 1 -14.40 12.05 10.39
CA MET A 1 -15.33 11.08 9.76
C MET A 1 -14.81 10.53 8.42
N LEU A 2 -14.54 11.36 7.40
CA LEU A 2 -14.02 10.90 6.09
C LEU A 2 -12.75 10.02 6.20
N ARG A 3 -11.82 10.37 7.10
CA ARG A 3 -10.59 9.62 7.37
C ARG A 3 -10.83 8.23 7.97
N ALA A 4 -11.77 8.12 8.90
CA ALA A 4 -12.14 6.86 9.53
C ALA A 4 -12.80 5.89 8.52
N CYS A 5 -13.67 6.42 7.65
CA CYS A 5 -14.22 5.66 6.54
C CYS A 5 -13.14 5.19 5.56
N GLY A 6 -12.17 6.05 5.24
CA GLY A 6 -11.02 5.69 4.41
C GLY A 6 -10.14 4.60 5.04
N LEU A 7 -9.86 4.70 6.34
CA LEU A 7 -9.10 3.68 7.09
C LEU A 7 -9.83 2.33 7.10
N GLY A 8 -11.14 2.33 7.35
CA GLY A 8 -11.96 1.12 7.27
C GLY A 8 -11.96 0.49 5.87
N ALA A 9 -12.09 1.31 4.83
CA ALA A 9 -12.05 0.84 3.44
C ALA A 9 -10.69 0.22 3.07
N ILE A 10 -9.58 0.84 3.48
CA ILE A 10 -8.23 0.31 3.25
C ILE A 10 -8.02 -1.00 4.01
N LEU A 11 -8.47 -1.10 5.27
CA LEU A 11 -8.35 -2.33 6.06
C LEU A 11 -9.13 -3.49 5.44
N VAL A 12 -10.37 -3.25 5.00
CA VAL A 12 -11.19 -4.28 4.34
C VAL A 12 -10.58 -4.68 3.00
N ALA A 13 -10.12 -3.71 2.20
CA ALA A 13 -9.45 -3.99 0.92
C ALA A 13 -8.15 -4.79 1.12
N PHE A 14 -7.34 -4.44 2.12
CA PHE A 14 -6.12 -5.15 2.46
C PHE A 14 -6.39 -6.58 2.91
N TRP A 15 -7.39 -6.78 3.78
CA TRP A 15 -7.83 -8.11 4.21
C TRP A 15 -8.32 -8.97 3.03
N LEU A 16 -9.11 -8.40 2.12
CA LEU A 16 -9.56 -9.09 0.90
C LEU A 16 -8.40 -9.44 -0.03
N LEU A 17 -7.46 -8.51 -0.25
CA LEU A 17 -6.29 -8.74 -1.11
C LEU A 17 -5.38 -9.85 -0.59
N LEU A 18 -5.27 -10.01 0.73
CA LEU A 18 -4.44 -11.03 1.36
C LEU A 18 -5.07 -12.43 1.29
N SER A 19 -6.40 -12.53 1.38
CA SER A 19 -7.11 -13.81 1.57
C SER A 19 -7.90 -14.29 0.35
N GLY A 20 -8.47 -13.38 -0.46
CA GLY A 20 -9.34 -13.73 -1.59
C GLY A 20 -10.64 -14.44 -1.20
N HIS A 21 -11.08 -14.33 0.06
CA HIS A 21 -12.29 -15.01 0.53
C HIS A 21 -13.55 -14.17 0.33
N TYR A 22 -14.54 -14.74 -0.40
CA TYR A 22 -15.79 -14.05 -0.74
C TYR A 22 -17.06 -14.70 -0.15
N THR A 23 -16.92 -15.60 0.82
CA THR A 23 -18.09 -16.20 1.49
C THR A 23 -18.75 -15.18 2.42
N GLY A 24 -20.09 -15.14 2.43
CA GLY A 24 -20.84 -14.11 3.16
C GLY A 24 -20.52 -14.03 4.66
N LEU A 25 -20.24 -15.17 5.30
CA LEU A 25 -19.83 -15.23 6.70
C LEU A 25 -18.44 -14.62 6.94
N LEU A 26 -17.47 -14.91 6.06
CA LEU A 26 -16.12 -14.35 6.22
C LEU A 26 -16.10 -12.85 5.93
N ILE A 27 -16.88 -12.40 4.94
CA ILE A 27 -17.03 -10.97 4.65
C ILE A 27 -17.65 -10.24 5.84
N SER A 28 -18.72 -10.75 6.44
CA SER A 28 -19.37 -10.08 7.57
C SER A 28 -18.44 -9.99 8.79
N LEU A 29 -17.66 -11.05 9.06
CA LEU A 29 -16.64 -11.04 10.11
C LEU A 29 -15.50 -10.06 9.79
N GLY A 30 -15.03 -10.01 8.53
CA GLY A 30 -13.97 -9.10 8.09
C GLY A 30 -14.39 -7.63 8.21
N VAL A 31 -15.60 -7.31 7.76
CA VAL A 31 -16.19 -5.96 7.89
C VAL A 31 -16.41 -5.60 9.36
N GLY A 32 -16.98 -6.50 10.16
CA GLY A 32 -17.21 -6.28 11.59
C GLY A 32 -15.92 -6.04 12.37
N SER A 33 -14.89 -6.85 12.12
CA SER A 33 -13.57 -6.69 12.71
C SER A 33 -12.92 -5.35 12.30
N SER A 34 -12.97 -5.01 11.02
CA SER A 34 -12.42 -3.73 10.53
C SER A 34 -13.15 -2.52 11.12
N ALA A 35 -14.47 -2.59 11.28
CA ALA A 35 -15.27 -1.55 11.92
C ALA A 35 -14.90 -1.39 13.42
N LEU A 36 -14.64 -2.50 14.12
CA LEU A 36 -14.17 -2.46 15.50
C LEU A 36 -12.79 -1.79 15.62
N VAL A 37 -11.86 -2.12 14.72
CA VAL A 37 -10.54 -1.48 14.67
C VAL A 37 -10.66 0.02 14.40
N VAL A 38 -11.49 0.44 13.44
CA VAL A 38 -11.75 1.86 13.17
C VAL A 38 -12.33 2.55 14.42
N TYR A 39 -13.28 1.92 15.11
CA TYR A 39 -13.85 2.46 16.34
C TYR A 39 -12.80 2.64 17.43
N LEU A 40 -11.92 1.67 17.63
CA LEU A 40 -10.80 1.76 18.58
C LEU A 40 -9.82 2.86 18.18
N SER A 41 -9.45 2.96 16.90
CA SER A 41 -8.57 4.03 16.40
C SER A 41 -9.14 5.42 16.64
N ILE A 42 -10.45 5.61 16.46
CA ILE A 42 -11.14 6.87 16.80
C ILE A 42 -11.11 7.10 18.30
N ARG A 43 -11.38 6.07 19.12
CA ARG A 43 -11.38 6.20 20.59
C ARG A 43 -10.02 6.49 21.18
N MET A 44 -8.94 6.08 20.52
CA MET A 44 -7.56 6.34 20.90
C MET A 44 -7.00 7.66 20.34
N ASP A 45 -7.80 8.41 19.57
CA ASP A 45 -7.37 9.63 18.86
C ASP A 45 -6.14 9.44 17.95
N VAL A 46 -5.91 8.19 17.51
CA VAL A 46 -4.79 7.82 16.61
C VAL A 46 -5.08 8.25 15.17
N VAL A 47 -6.34 8.57 14.85
CA VAL A 47 -6.76 9.08 13.54
C VAL A 47 -6.43 10.58 13.43
N ASP A 48 -5.17 10.89 13.65
CA ASP A 48 -4.68 12.26 13.70
C ASP A 48 -4.26 12.78 12.32
N HIS A 49 -3.88 14.06 12.24
CA HIS A 49 -3.55 14.73 10.98
C HIS A 49 -2.44 14.03 10.17
N GLU A 50 -1.55 13.29 10.85
CA GLU A 50 -0.38 12.59 10.29
C GLU A 50 -0.65 11.15 9.83
N GLY A 51 -1.60 10.44 10.44
CA GLY A 51 -1.75 8.99 10.26
C GLY A 51 -2.37 8.55 8.92
N VAL A 52 -3.15 9.43 8.28
CA VAL A 52 -3.69 9.18 6.94
C VAL A 52 -3.31 10.37 6.06
N PRO A 53 -2.23 10.26 5.26
CA PRO A 53 -1.76 11.33 4.40
C PRO A 53 -2.67 11.47 3.17
N LEU A 54 -3.97 11.70 3.38
CA LEU A 54 -4.92 12.03 2.31
C LEU A 54 -4.51 13.31 1.56
N GLN A 55 -3.63 14.12 2.17
CA GLN A 55 -3.09 15.34 1.59
C GLN A 55 -1.96 15.10 0.56
N VAL A 56 -1.33 13.91 0.58
CA VAL A 56 -0.36 13.53 -0.47
C VAL A 56 -1.08 13.26 -1.81
N GLY A 57 -2.41 13.13 -1.77
CA GLY A 57 -3.27 13.15 -2.95
C GLY A 57 -3.01 12.01 -3.93
N GLY A 58 -3.73 12.04 -5.06
CA GLY A 58 -3.56 11.09 -6.17
C GLY A 58 -2.16 11.09 -6.81
N ARG A 59 -1.26 11.98 -6.36
CA ARG A 59 0.12 12.05 -6.84
C ARG A 59 0.92 10.80 -6.47
N CYS A 60 0.62 10.15 -5.35
CA CYS A 60 1.23 8.86 -4.99
C CYS A 60 0.93 7.80 -6.06
N TRP A 61 -0.30 7.75 -6.57
CA TRP A 61 -0.69 6.82 -7.64
C TRP A 61 0.03 7.07 -8.97
N LEU A 62 0.41 8.31 -9.26
CA LEU A 62 1.24 8.65 -10.43
C LEU A 62 2.73 8.40 -10.19
N TYR A 63 3.19 8.57 -8.95
CA TYR A 63 4.58 8.35 -8.57
C TYR A 63 4.94 6.86 -8.56
N LEU A 64 4.04 5.99 -8.10
CA LEU A 64 4.26 4.54 -8.05
C LEU A 64 4.70 3.91 -9.39
N PRO A 65 3.98 4.09 -10.52
CA PRO A 65 4.41 3.53 -11.80
C PRO A 65 5.72 4.13 -12.31
N TRP A 66 5.96 5.42 -12.05
CA TRP A 66 7.24 6.06 -12.39
C TRP A 66 8.40 5.44 -11.60
N LEU A 67 8.23 5.27 -10.29
CA LEU A 67 9.23 4.65 -9.42
C LEU A 67 9.50 3.20 -9.82
N LEU A 68 8.47 2.42 -10.11
CA LEU A 68 8.62 1.04 -10.60
C LEU A 68 9.41 0.98 -11.90
N LYS A 69 9.18 1.91 -12.82
CA LYS A 69 9.97 2.02 -14.06
C LYS A 69 11.44 2.31 -13.75
N GLU A 70 11.74 3.28 -12.89
CA GLU A 70 13.13 3.61 -12.55
C GLU A 70 13.84 2.45 -11.85
N ILE A 71 13.15 1.74 -10.94
CA ILE A 71 13.66 0.52 -10.31
C ILE A 71 13.98 -0.53 -11.39
N PHE A 72 13.08 -0.75 -12.34
CA PHE A 72 13.28 -1.72 -13.41
C PHE A 72 14.47 -1.34 -14.30
N VAL A 73 14.56 -0.07 -14.74
CA VAL A 73 15.66 0.44 -15.57
C VAL A 73 17.00 0.29 -14.87
N ALA A 74 17.08 0.63 -13.58
CA ALA A 74 18.29 0.48 -12.78
C ALA A 74 18.73 -0.99 -12.70
N ASN A 75 17.80 -1.91 -12.42
CA ASN A 75 18.12 -3.34 -12.37
C ASN A 75 18.55 -3.90 -13.73
N VAL A 76 17.92 -3.48 -14.83
CA VAL A 76 18.33 -3.88 -16.18
C VAL A 76 19.72 -3.35 -16.51
N ALA A 77 20.06 -2.12 -16.11
CA ALA A 77 21.40 -1.57 -16.31
C ALA A 77 22.46 -2.39 -15.56
N VAL A 78 22.21 -2.73 -14.29
CA VAL A 78 23.09 -3.58 -13.49
C VAL A 78 23.20 -4.99 -14.09
N ALA A 79 22.09 -5.60 -14.48
CA ALA A 79 22.08 -6.93 -15.10
C ALA A 79 22.91 -6.96 -16.40
N LYS A 80 22.83 -5.90 -17.23
CA LYS A 80 23.65 -5.76 -18.43
C LYS A 80 25.14 -5.68 -18.11
N ILE A 81 25.53 -4.97 -17.05
CA ILE A 81 26.93 -4.88 -16.61
C ILE A 81 27.43 -6.25 -16.16
N ILE A 82 26.65 -6.97 -15.35
CA ILE A 82 27.01 -8.31 -14.85
C ILE A 82 27.18 -9.31 -16.00
N LEU A 83 26.28 -9.28 -16.99
CA LEU A 83 26.34 -10.16 -18.15
C LEU A 83 27.43 -9.77 -19.15
N HIS A 84 27.97 -8.55 -19.07
CA HIS A 84 29.01 -8.10 -19.97
C HIS A 84 30.35 -8.74 -19.57
N PRO A 85 31.01 -9.51 -20.45
CA PRO A 85 32.19 -10.31 -20.10
C PRO A 85 33.39 -9.49 -19.63
N LYS A 86 33.45 -8.20 -19.99
CA LYS A 86 34.50 -7.27 -19.55
C LYS A 86 34.20 -6.58 -18.21
N LEU A 87 33.03 -6.80 -17.62
CA LEU A 87 32.56 -6.19 -16.35
C LEU A 87 33.01 -4.73 -16.18
N PRO A 88 32.60 -3.81 -17.08
CA PRO A 88 33.08 -2.44 -17.05
C PRO A 88 32.41 -1.66 -15.92
N ILE A 89 32.94 -1.79 -14.70
CA ILE A 89 32.57 -0.98 -13.54
C ILE A 89 33.67 0.05 -13.28
N SER A 90 33.29 1.31 -13.04
CA SER A 90 34.17 2.36 -12.54
C SER A 90 33.44 3.13 -11.45
N PRO A 91 34.01 3.25 -10.24
CA PRO A 91 33.41 3.97 -9.12
C PRO A 91 33.40 5.48 -9.31
#